data_AF-A0A970QCG7-F1
#
_entry.id   AF-A0A970QCG7-F1
#
_cell.length_a   1.000
_cell.length_b   1.000
_cell.length_c   1.000
_cell.angle_alpha   90.00
_cell.angle_beta   90.00
_cell.angle_gamma   90.00
#
_symmetry.space_group_name_H-M   'P 1'
#
loop_
_entity.id
_entity.type
_entity.pdbx_description
1 polymer ?
#
loop_
_entity_poly.entity_id
_entity_poly.type
_entity_poly.pdbx_seq_one_letter_code
_entity_poly.pdbx_strand_id
1 'polypeptide(L)'
;MEIVSCPKCGRPRAQGHRCPSCGDPPATPRDATTTPGDTMHVAGGEWAPWSGEDERSHEWRDTDRSTVSQQPVTTKPPRKMGWWARRSFGQIAFMVLVALAAIAAVVVLLATAGGTVADTMEQDSAVVGKGRDLAAKSLLRNAMTALDSAFMESMDFTAVTRTDLEAIEPAIAWMGPSDAGVCKYPPDSAQAGDNAVGWTGIGATGYEIGTWSDSGVCFGVKVDRTGDGYTYYRDGVITAW
;
A
#
# COMPACT_ATOMS: atom_id res chain seq x y z
N MET A 1 -6.75 7.87 33.51
CA MET A 1 -6.97 6.95 32.37
C MET A 1 -5.60 6.58 31.85
N GLU A 2 -5.26 5.30 31.88
CA GLU A 2 -3.97 4.84 31.37
C GLU A 2 -4.00 4.82 29.83
N ILE A 3 -2.96 5.37 29.20
CA ILE A 3 -2.78 5.36 27.74
C ILE A 3 -1.92 4.15 27.42
N VAL A 4 -2.45 3.25 26.60
CA VAL A 4 -1.76 2.04 26.13
C VAL A 4 -1.59 2.09 24.62
N SER A 5 -0.50 1.53 24.11
CA SER A 5 -0.29 1.41 22.65
C SER A 5 -1.14 0.29 22.07
N CYS A 6 -1.78 0.55 20.93
CA CYS A 6 -2.53 -0.47 20.20
C CYS A 6 -1.57 -1.53 19.65
N PRO A 7 -1.78 -2.84 19.91
CA PRO A 7 -0.88 -3.89 19.44
C PRO A 7 -0.83 -4.02 17.91
N LYS A 8 -1.88 -3.57 17.21
CA LYS A 8 -1.98 -3.71 15.75
C LYS A 8 -1.38 -2.53 14.97
N CYS A 9 -1.51 -1.30 15.48
CA CYS A 9 -1.08 -0.10 14.76
C CYS A 9 -0.10 0.79 15.52
N GLY A 10 0.28 0.43 16.75
CA GLY A 10 1.23 1.18 17.58
C GLY A 10 0.73 2.51 18.12
N ARG A 11 -0.46 2.99 17.73
CA ARG A 11 -0.97 4.30 18.18
C ARG A 11 -1.52 4.27 19.61
N PRO A 12 -1.38 5.37 20.37
CA PRO A 12 -1.88 5.47 21.74
C PRO A 12 -3.42 5.44 21.77
N ARG A 13 -3.98 4.72 22.74
CA ARG A 13 -5.42 4.69 23.03
C ARG A 13 -5.68 4.62 24.53
N ALA A 14 -6.88 5.02 24.95
CA ALA A 14 -7.33 4.81 26.33
C ALA A 14 -7.62 3.32 26.58
N GLN A 15 -7.17 2.79 27.72
CA GLN A 15 -7.48 1.44 28.16
C GLN A 15 -9.00 1.23 28.24
N GLY A 16 -9.50 0.10 27.72
CA GLY A 16 -10.94 -0.22 27.69
C GLY A 16 -11.74 0.33 26.49
N HIS A 17 -11.14 1.15 25.62
CA HIS A 17 -11.81 1.69 24.42
C HIS A 17 -11.29 1.08 23.11
N ARG A 18 -12.12 1.07 22.06
CA ARG A 18 -11.69 0.69 20.70
C ARG A 18 -10.61 1.64 20.19
N CYS A 19 -9.65 1.10 19.44
CA CYS A 19 -8.64 1.94 18.80
C CYS A 19 -9.30 2.85 17.73
N PRO A 20 -9.14 4.18 17.80
CA PRO A 20 -9.77 5.09 16.84
C PRO A 20 -9.16 4.99 15.44
N SER A 21 -7.93 4.47 15.31
CA SER A 21 -7.25 4.36 14.01
C SER A 21 -7.56 3.05 13.28
N CYS A 22 -7.60 1.92 13.97
CA CYS A 22 -7.80 0.61 13.31
C CYS A 22 -9.09 -0.12 13.72
N GLY A 23 -9.85 0.41 14.67
CA GLY A 23 -11.12 -0.19 15.13
C GLY A 23 -10.98 -1.40 16.05
N ASP A 24 -9.76 -1.80 16.42
CA ASP A 24 -9.53 -2.98 17.26
C ASP A 24 -10.27 -2.88 18.60
N PRO A 25 -11.00 -3.95 19.00
CA PRO A 25 -11.68 -3.99 20.28
C PRO A 25 -10.67 -3.99 21.44
N PRO A 26 -11.07 -3.48 22.63
CA PRO A 26 -10.25 -3.63 23.81
C PRO A 26 -10.03 -5.11 24.10
N ALA A 27 -8.78 -5.49 24.38
CA ALA A 27 -8.47 -6.80 24.93
C ALA A 27 -9.32 -6.98 26.20
N THR A 28 -10.19 -7.98 26.20
CA THR A 28 -10.89 -8.38 27.41
C THR A 28 -9.82 -8.82 28.42
N PRO A 29 -9.91 -8.42 29.70
CA PRO A 29 -9.04 -8.98 30.73
C PRO A 29 -9.23 -10.49 30.69
N ARG A 30 -8.20 -11.22 30.24
CA ARG A 30 -8.17 -12.67 30.40
C ARG A 30 -8.04 -12.93 31.88
N ASP A 31 -8.98 -13.70 32.43
CA ASP A 31 -8.96 -14.15 33.81
C ASP A 31 -7.60 -14.74 34.15
N ALA A 32 -6.85 -14.02 34.97
CA ALA A 32 -5.57 -14.43 35.50
C ALA A 32 -5.81 -15.46 36.62
N THR A 33 -6.08 -16.71 36.22
CA THR A 33 -6.09 -17.84 37.15
C THR A 33 -5.27 -18.97 36.57
N THR A 34 -3.94 -18.89 36.64
CA THR A 34 -3.11 -20.08 36.79
C THR A 34 -1.82 -19.78 37.57
N THR A 35 -1.75 -20.49 38.70
CA THR A 35 -0.76 -20.74 39.74
C THR A 35 0.74 -20.62 39.39
N PRO A 36 1.59 -20.21 40.36
CA PRO A 36 3.06 -20.25 40.27
C PRO A 36 3.63 -21.60 40.76
N GLY A 37 4.68 -22.09 40.09
CA GLY A 37 5.52 -23.16 40.64
C GLY A 37 6.38 -23.87 39.59
N ASP A 38 7.70 -23.82 39.81
CA ASP A 38 8.73 -24.82 39.46
C ASP A 38 8.91 -25.19 37.97
N THR A 39 10.10 -25.21 37.36
CA THR A 39 11.38 -25.76 37.84
C THR A 39 12.52 -25.39 36.87
N MET A 40 13.74 -25.64 37.34
CA MET A 40 15.06 -25.36 36.78
C MET A 40 15.44 -26.07 35.46
N HIS A 41 16.52 -25.53 34.85
CA HIS A 41 17.65 -26.19 34.17
C HIS A 41 17.69 -26.42 32.64
N VAL A 42 18.95 -26.36 32.17
CA VAL A 42 19.58 -26.90 30.93
C VAL A 42 19.61 -25.91 29.75
N ALA A 43 20.72 -25.19 29.46
CA ALA A 43 22.03 -25.59 28.92
C ALA A 43 22.01 -26.19 27.50
N GLY A 44 22.58 -25.47 26.52
CA GLY A 44 23.26 -26.00 25.32
C GLY A 44 22.48 -26.88 24.33
N GLY A 45 22.31 -26.36 23.10
CA GLY A 45 21.98 -27.13 21.89
C GLY A 45 21.82 -26.16 20.72
N GLU A 46 22.82 -26.01 19.85
CA GLU A 46 22.97 -26.79 18.61
C GLU A 46 21.89 -26.43 17.58
N TRP A 47 22.30 -25.61 16.59
CA TRP A 47 21.47 -25.17 15.48
C TRP A 47 21.26 -26.33 14.52
N ALA A 48 20.05 -26.91 14.52
CA ALA A 48 19.59 -27.81 13.46
C ALA A 48 19.01 -27.00 12.29
N PRO A 49 19.24 -27.41 11.04
CA PRO A 49 18.71 -26.74 9.86
C PRO A 49 17.20 -27.02 9.70
N TRP A 50 16.46 -25.99 9.30
CA TRP A 50 15.05 -26.10 8.94
C TRP A 50 14.88 -26.96 7.67
N SER A 51 14.48 -28.21 7.84
CA SER A 51 13.79 -28.99 6.82
C SER A 51 12.29 -28.97 7.15
N GLY A 52 11.52 -28.24 6.36
CA GLY A 52 10.07 -28.12 6.52
C GLY A 52 9.40 -27.99 5.16
N GLU A 53 9.51 -29.06 4.38
CA GLU A 53 8.44 -29.45 3.46
C GLU A 53 7.20 -29.81 4.29
N ASP A 54 6.05 -29.44 3.72
CA ASP A 54 4.72 -30.02 3.89
C ASP A 54 3.61 -29.15 4.49
N GLU A 55 2.46 -29.26 3.82
CA GLU A 55 1.10 -28.95 4.26
C GLU A 55 0.65 -27.48 4.28
N ARG A 56 0.17 -27.03 3.11
CA ARG A 56 -1.28 -26.82 2.94
C ARG A 56 -1.69 -26.57 1.49
N SER A 57 -1.97 -27.68 0.81
CA SER A 57 -2.91 -27.75 -0.31
C SER A 57 -4.30 -27.34 0.17
N HIS A 58 -4.67 -26.06 -0.02
CA HIS A 58 -6.08 -25.66 0.03
C HIS A 58 -6.77 -26.11 -1.26
N GLU A 59 -7.17 -27.38 -1.20
CA GLU A 59 -8.45 -27.93 -1.63
C GLU A 59 -9.49 -26.87 -2.03
N TRP A 60 -9.49 -26.49 -3.32
CA TRP A 60 -10.70 -26.05 -3.99
C TRP A 60 -11.36 -27.29 -4.59
N ARG A 61 -12.28 -27.87 -3.82
CA ARG A 61 -13.25 -28.85 -4.32
C ARG A 61 -14.22 -28.12 -5.25
N ASP A 62 -13.98 -28.25 -6.55
CA ASP A 62 -15.02 -28.11 -7.56
C ASP A 62 -16.15 -29.09 -7.23
N THR A 63 -17.29 -28.52 -6.82
CA THR A 63 -18.53 -29.27 -6.62
C THR A 63 -19.28 -29.29 -7.94
N ASP A 64 -18.80 -30.12 -8.87
CA ASP A 64 -19.55 -30.53 -10.05
C ASP A 64 -20.70 -31.45 -9.62
N ARG A 65 -21.82 -30.82 -9.24
CA ARG A 65 -23.10 -31.51 -9.05
C ARG A 65 -23.74 -31.69 -10.43
N SER A 66 -23.42 -32.79 -11.09
CA SER A 66 -24.14 -33.28 -12.27
C SER A 66 -25.52 -33.80 -11.85
N THR A 67 -26.50 -32.92 -11.70
CA THR A 67 -27.91 -33.32 -11.63
C THR A 67 -28.40 -33.67 -13.03
N VAL A 68 -28.56 -34.98 -13.23
CA VAL A 68 -29.32 -35.66 -14.29
C VAL A 68 -30.64 -34.92 -14.58
N SER A 69 -30.75 -34.38 -15.78
CA SER A 69 -32.02 -33.86 -16.33
C SER A 69 -32.63 -34.93 -17.24
N GLN A 70 -33.58 -35.70 -16.72
CA GLN A 70 -34.53 -36.43 -17.56
C GLN A 70 -35.71 -35.50 -17.86
N GLN A 71 -35.87 -35.10 -19.12
CA GLN A 71 -37.07 -34.42 -19.59
C GLN A 71 -38.14 -35.45 -20.01
N PRO A 72 -39.32 -35.47 -19.38
CA PRO A 72 -40.49 -36.12 -19.97
C PRO A 72 -41.07 -35.27 -21.10
N VAL A 73 -41.27 -35.91 -22.26
CA VAL A 73 -42.01 -35.36 -23.40
C VAL A 73 -43.46 -35.14 -22.97
N THR A 74 -43.88 -33.88 -22.92
CA THR A 74 -45.28 -33.50 -22.69
C THR A 74 -45.83 -32.76 -23.91
N THR A 75 -46.92 -33.29 -24.43
CA THR A 75 -47.66 -32.77 -25.58
C THR A 75 -48.37 -31.47 -25.20
N LYS A 76 -48.35 -30.50 -26.13
CA LYS A 76 -48.86 -29.14 -25.95
C LYS A 76 -50.39 -29.10 -26.03
N PRO A 77 -51.13 -28.72 -24.97
CA PRO A 77 -52.57 -28.48 -25.07
C PRO A 77 -52.89 -27.13 -25.74
N PRO A 78 -54.12 -26.96 -26.28
CA PRO A 78 -54.51 -25.78 -27.06
C PRO A 78 -54.44 -24.49 -26.26
N ARG A 79 -53.89 -23.45 -26.90
CA ARG A 79 -53.74 -22.08 -26.41
C ARG A 79 -55.10 -21.51 -25.99
N LYS A 80 -55.35 -21.42 -24.67
CA LYS A 80 -56.35 -20.48 -24.13
C LYS A 80 -55.79 -19.07 -24.25
N MET A 81 -56.47 -18.23 -25.05
CA MET A 81 -56.17 -16.80 -25.17
C MET A 81 -56.12 -16.16 -23.78
N GLY A 82 -55.06 -15.37 -23.56
CA GLY A 82 -54.74 -14.77 -22.27
C GLY A 82 -55.79 -13.79 -21.78
N TRP A 83 -56.12 -13.93 -20.50
CA TRP A 83 -56.95 -13.03 -19.69
C TRP A 83 -56.44 -11.57 -19.63
N TRP A 84 -55.25 -11.30 -20.15
CA TRP A 84 -54.61 -9.98 -20.22
C TRP A 84 -55.28 -8.99 -21.20
N ALA A 85 -56.20 -9.45 -22.06
CA ALA A 85 -56.88 -8.61 -23.06
C ALA A 85 -58.05 -7.77 -22.51
N ARG A 86 -58.28 -7.73 -21.20
CA ARG A 86 -59.34 -6.90 -20.57
C ARG A 86 -58.83 -5.86 -19.57
N ARG A 87 -57.58 -5.41 -19.68
CA ARG A 87 -57.23 -4.09 -19.12
C ARG A 87 -57.77 -3.03 -20.05
N SER A 88 -58.67 -2.19 -19.54
CA SER A 88 -59.25 -1.07 -20.29
C SER A 88 -58.11 -0.21 -20.86
N PHE A 89 -58.26 0.26 -22.10
CA PHE A 89 -57.26 1.11 -22.77
C PHE A 89 -56.81 2.30 -21.90
N GLY A 90 -57.67 2.81 -21.00
CA GLY A 90 -57.32 3.85 -20.05
C GLY A 90 -56.26 3.46 -19.00
N GLN A 91 -56.23 2.20 -18.54
CA GLN A 91 -55.21 1.73 -17.60
C GLN A 91 -53.83 1.59 -18.25
N ILE A 92 -53.77 1.22 -19.53
CA ILE A 92 -52.51 1.13 -20.27
C ILE A 92 -51.94 2.53 -20.51
N ALA A 93 -52.77 3.49 -20.92
CA ALA A 93 -52.35 4.88 -21.12
C ALA A 93 -51.83 5.52 -19.83
N PHE A 94 -52.49 5.28 -18.69
CA PHE A 94 -52.05 5.77 -17.39
C PHE A 94 -50.70 5.18 -16.96
N MET A 95 -50.51 3.87 -17.13
CA MET A 95 -49.23 3.21 -16.80
C MET A 95 -48.07 3.74 -17.65
N VAL A 96 -48.29 3.98 -18.95
CA VAL A 96 -47.27 4.54 -19.85
C VAL A 96 -46.91 5.97 -19.43
N LEU A 97 -47.89 6.78 -19.05
CA LEU A 97 -47.66 8.17 -18.63
C LEU A 97 -46.89 8.22 -17.31
N VAL A 98 -47.24 7.38 -16.33
CA VAL A 98 -46.52 7.29 -15.05
C VAL A 98 -45.09 6.80 -15.28
N ALA A 99 -44.88 5.80 -16.15
CA ALA A 99 -43.55 5.32 -16.49
C ALA A 99 -42.69 6.42 -17.15
N LEU A 100 -43.27 7.21 -18.08
CA LEU A 100 -42.59 8.34 -18.70
C LEU A 100 -42.23 9.43 -17.69
N ALA A 101 -43.14 9.77 -16.78
CA ALA A 101 -42.88 10.76 -15.73
C ALA A 101 -41.77 10.29 -14.76
N ALA A 102 -41.76 9.01 -14.39
CA ALA A 102 -40.72 8.42 -13.55
C ALA A 102 -39.34 8.46 -14.24
N ILE A 103 -39.27 8.10 -15.53
CA ILE A 103 -38.04 8.19 -16.31
C ILE A 103 -37.56 9.63 -16.41
N ALA A 104 -38.45 10.58 -16.71
CA ALA A 104 -38.10 12.00 -16.77
C ALA A 104 -37.56 12.52 -15.43
N ALA A 105 -38.16 12.13 -14.30
CA ALA A 105 -37.68 12.48 -12.98
C ALA A 105 -36.28 11.91 -12.68
N VAL A 106 -36.00 10.66 -13.08
CA VAL A 106 -34.65 10.06 -12.93
C VAL A 106 -33.62 10.78 -13.79
N VAL A 107 -33.97 11.18 -15.02
CA VAL A 107 -33.07 11.95 -15.90
C VAL A 107 -32.73 13.31 -15.30
N VAL A 108 -33.72 14.04 -14.78
CA VAL A 108 -33.48 15.32 -14.10
C VAL A 108 -32.62 15.12 -12.86
N LEU A 109 -32.90 14.09 -12.06
CA LEU A 109 -32.11 13.78 -10.86
C LEU A 109 -30.65 13.45 -11.20
N LEU A 110 -30.40 12.65 -12.24
CA LEU A 110 -29.05 12.34 -12.72
C LEU A 110 -28.33 13.59 -13.27
N ALA A 111 -29.06 14.50 -13.92
CA ALA A 111 -28.49 15.74 -14.43
C ALA A 111 -28.15 16.75 -13.32
N THR A 112 -28.89 16.77 -12.21
CA THR A 112 -28.64 17.68 -11.08
C THR A 112 -27.73 17.10 -10.00
N ALA A 113 -27.71 15.77 -9.84
CA ALA A 113 -26.88 15.07 -8.86
C ALA A 113 -25.57 14.52 -9.47
N GLY A 114 -25.43 14.58 -10.79
CA GLY A 114 -24.20 14.30 -11.52
C GLY A 114 -23.17 15.39 -11.28
N GLY A 115 -22.61 15.41 -10.05
CA GLY A 115 -21.27 15.95 -9.85
C GLY A 115 -20.37 15.35 -10.93
N THR A 116 -19.68 16.23 -11.64
CA THR A 116 -18.88 15.96 -12.81
C THR A 116 -17.93 14.80 -12.53
N VAL A 117 -18.12 13.68 -13.23
CA VAL A 117 -17.22 12.50 -13.19
C VAL A 117 -15.76 12.88 -13.53
N ALA A 118 -15.57 14.05 -14.16
CA ALA A 118 -14.28 14.68 -14.39
C ALA A 118 -13.55 15.06 -13.09
N ASP A 119 -14.23 15.57 -12.07
CA ASP A 119 -13.60 16.01 -10.81
C ASP A 119 -13.09 14.82 -9.99
N THR A 120 -13.79 13.69 -10.06
CA THR A 120 -13.35 12.45 -9.40
C THR A 120 -12.10 11.83 -10.03
N MET A 121 -11.91 11.99 -11.34
CA MET A 121 -10.74 11.43 -12.02
C MET A 121 -9.45 12.22 -11.75
N GLU A 122 -9.54 13.55 -11.67
CA GLU A 122 -8.41 14.39 -11.28
C GLU A 122 -7.99 14.12 -9.83
N GLN A 123 -8.95 13.94 -8.93
CA GLN A 123 -8.68 13.66 -7.53
C GLN A 123 -7.96 12.32 -7.32
N ASP A 124 -8.32 11.28 -8.07
CA ASP A 124 -7.66 9.96 -7.99
C ASP A 124 -6.21 10.01 -8.51
N SER A 125 -5.96 10.73 -9.60
CA SER A 125 -4.61 10.87 -10.15
C SER A 125 -3.64 11.58 -9.19
N ALA A 126 -4.14 12.60 -8.45
CA ALA A 126 -3.36 13.32 -7.47
C ALA A 126 -3.00 12.46 -6.24
N VAL A 127 -3.88 11.53 -5.84
CA VAL A 127 -3.61 10.61 -4.72
C VAL A 127 -2.54 9.60 -5.12
N VAL A 128 -2.61 9.04 -6.33
CA VAL A 128 -1.61 8.10 -6.85
C VAL A 128 -0.23 8.75 -6.94
N GLY A 129 -0.15 9.98 -7.46
CA GLY A 129 1.10 10.73 -7.54
C GLY A 129 1.75 10.93 -6.17
N LYS A 130 0.97 11.31 -5.15
CA LYS A 130 1.47 11.45 -3.76
C LYS A 130 1.97 10.15 -3.17
N GLY A 131 1.35 9.01 -3.50
CA GLY A 131 1.82 7.69 -3.06
C GLY A 131 3.21 7.36 -3.61
N ARG A 132 3.45 7.66 -4.90
CA ARG A 132 4.74 7.46 -5.56
C ARG A 132 5.83 8.37 -4.97
N ASP A 133 5.51 9.62 -4.67
CA ASP A 133 6.43 10.55 -4.01
C ASP A 133 6.82 10.06 -2.61
N LEU A 134 5.84 9.54 -1.86
CA LEU A 134 6.09 8.99 -0.52
C LEU A 134 6.98 7.74 -0.56
N ALA A 135 6.80 6.88 -1.56
CA ALA A 135 7.67 5.72 -1.76
C ALA A 135 9.12 6.14 -2.03
N ALA A 136 9.35 7.11 -2.93
CA ALA A 136 10.68 7.66 -3.21
C ALA A 136 11.34 8.26 -1.95
N LYS A 137 10.60 9.05 -1.17
CA LYS A 137 11.11 9.58 0.11
C LYS A 137 11.44 8.47 1.12
N SER A 138 10.64 7.39 1.17
CA SER A 138 10.92 6.25 2.05
C SER A 138 12.17 5.51 1.63
N LEU A 139 12.35 5.28 0.33
CA LEU A 139 13.55 4.65 -0.24
C LEU A 139 14.81 5.44 0.15
N LEU A 140 14.78 6.78 0.02
CA LEU A 140 15.91 7.62 0.41
C LEU A 140 16.24 7.53 1.91
N ARG A 141 15.25 7.40 2.80
CA ARG A 141 15.52 7.22 4.25
C ARG A 141 16.24 5.89 4.54
N ASN A 142 15.86 4.82 3.86
CA ASN A 142 16.53 3.53 3.98
C ASN A 142 17.96 3.63 3.46
N ALA A 143 18.14 4.25 2.29
CA ALA A 143 19.45 4.43 1.67
C ALA A 143 20.39 5.30 2.54
N MET A 144 19.88 6.38 3.15
CA MET A 144 20.64 7.19 4.11
C MET A 144 21.13 6.37 5.30
N THR A 145 20.29 5.48 5.84
CA THR A 145 20.65 4.60 6.95
C THR A 145 21.78 3.64 6.56
N ALA A 146 21.75 3.11 5.34
CA ALA A 146 22.81 2.24 4.82
C ALA A 146 24.14 2.98 4.66
N LEU A 147 24.13 4.20 4.09
CA LEU A 147 25.32 5.05 3.97
C LEU A 147 25.89 5.43 5.34
N ASP A 148 25.04 5.78 6.30
CA ASP A 148 25.47 6.10 7.66
C ASP A 148 26.09 4.88 8.37
N SER A 149 25.62 3.68 8.05
CA SER A 149 26.20 2.42 8.54
C SER A 149 27.57 2.15 7.90
N ALA A 150 27.69 2.31 6.58
CA ALA A 150 28.96 2.15 5.85
C ALA A 150 30.04 3.13 6.31
N PHE A 151 29.64 4.34 6.71
CA PHE A 151 30.56 5.33 7.27
C PHE A 151 31.17 4.89 8.60
N MET A 152 30.48 4.11 9.43
CA MET A 152 31.03 3.66 10.71
C MET A 152 32.25 2.75 10.55
N GLU A 153 32.37 2.07 9.41
CA GLU A 153 33.50 1.19 9.09
C GLU A 153 34.65 1.95 8.44
N SER A 154 34.34 2.83 7.47
CA SER A 154 35.35 3.55 6.68
C SER A 154 35.82 4.86 7.31
N MET A 155 34.96 5.50 8.10
CA MET A 155 35.11 6.88 8.58
C MET A 155 35.33 7.91 7.45
N ASP A 156 35.00 7.55 6.21
CA ASP A 156 35.21 8.36 5.01
C ASP A 156 34.20 7.97 3.91
N PHE A 157 33.25 8.85 3.60
CA PHE A 157 32.26 8.60 2.54
C PHE A 157 32.84 8.49 1.14
N THR A 158 34.06 8.98 0.89
CA THR A 158 34.75 8.80 -0.40
C THR A 158 35.38 7.41 -0.54
N ALA A 159 35.56 6.70 0.58
CA ALA A 159 36.07 5.33 0.61
C ALA A 159 34.95 4.27 0.56
N VAL A 160 33.69 4.65 0.83
CA VAL A 160 32.53 3.77 0.68
C VAL A 160 32.44 3.33 -0.78
N THR A 161 32.22 2.04 -1.01
CA THR A 161 32.02 1.47 -2.35
C THR A 161 30.59 0.99 -2.54
N ARG A 162 30.22 0.72 -3.80
CA ARG A 162 28.92 0.10 -4.10
C ARG A 162 28.77 -1.27 -3.43
N THR A 163 29.85 -2.07 -3.44
CA THR A 163 29.83 -3.41 -2.84
C THR A 163 29.57 -3.36 -1.34
N ASP A 164 30.10 -2.36 -0.63
CA ASP A 164 29.82 -2.17 0.79
C ASP A 164 28.33 -1.87 1.03
N LEU A 165 27.74 -1.01 0.19
CA LEU A 165 26.33 -0.66 0.28
C LEU A 165 25.39 -1.80 -0.10
N GLU A 166 25.74 -2.61 -1.10
CA GLU A 166 24.99 -3.82 -1.47
C GLU A 166 25.07 -4.90 -0.39
N ALA A 167 26.19 -4.98 0.36
CA ALA A 167 26.31 -5.89 1.49
C ALA A 167 25.43 -5.46 2.68
N ILE A 168 25.28 -4.15 2.91
CA ILE A 168 24.46 -3.58 3.99
C ILE A 168 22.97 -3.60 3.65
N GLU A 169 22.60 -3.15 2.45
CA GLU A 169 21.22 -3.04 2.00
C GLU A 169 21.08 -3.56 0.56
N PRO A 170 20.89 -4.88 0.39
CA PRO A 170 20.83 -5.53 -0.91
C PRO A 170 19.53 -5.28 -1.67
N ALA A 171 18.47 -4.77 -1.02
CA ALA A 171 17.21 -4.48 -1.69
C ALA A 171 17.26 -3.20 -2.53
N ILE A 172 18.26 -2.34 -2.30
CA ILE A 172 18.44 -1.09 -3.04
C ILE A 172 19.42 -1.31 -4.20
N ALA A 173 19.01 -0.92 -5.40
CA ALA A 173 19.90 -0.88 -6.56
C ALA A 173 20.74 0.40 -6.52
N TRP A 174 22.01 0.26 -6.14
CA TRP A 174 22.93 1.39 -5.93
C TRP A 174 23.57 1.88 -7.23
N MET A 175 23.18 3.06 -7.68
CA MET A 175 23.73 3.74 -8.84
C MET A 175 24.86 4.69 -8.40
N GLY A 176 26.11 4.24 -8.42
CA GLY A 176 27.25 5.05 -8.00
C GLY A 176 28.50 4.24 -7.60
N PRO A 177 29.54 4.89 -7.07
CA PRO A 177 29.64 6.34 -6.87
C PRO A 177 29.62 7.10 -8.20
N SER A 178 29.03 8.29 -8.20
CA SER A 178 28.91 9.19 -9.36
C SER A 178 29.48 10.58 -9.06
N ASP A 179 29.34 11.56 -9.96
CA ASP A 179 29.81 12.93 -9.71
C ASP A 179 28.89 13.68 -8.74
N ALA A 180 29.42 14.72 -8.07
CA ALA A 180 28.63 15.61 -7.22
C ALA A 180 27.44 16.24 -7.98
N GLY A 181 26.33 16.48 -7.28
CA GLY A 181 25.08 17.01 -7.84
C GLY A 181 23.94 16.01 -7.90
N VAL A 182 24.15 14.75 -7.50
CA VAL A 182 23.15 13.67 -7.53
C VAL A 182 21.87 14.03 -6.78
N CYS A 183 21.98 14.76 -5.68
CA CYS A 183 20.81 15.19 -4.91
C CYS A 183 19.90 16.16 -5.67
N LYS A 184 20.43 16.90 -6.66
CA LYS A 184 19.68 17.82 -7.53
C LYS A 184 19.20 17.14 -8.79
N TYR A 185 20.06 16.30 -9.38
CA TYR A 185 19.82 15.60 -10.63
C TYR A 185 20.31 14.16 -10.49
N PRO A 186 19.46 13.26 -9.95
CA PRO A 186 19.80 11.85 -9.87
C PRO A 186 20.01 11.30 -11.29
N PRO A 187 20.86 10.27 -11.48
CA PRO A 187 20.98 9.63 -12.78
C PRO A 187 19.61 9.06 -13.19
N ASP A 188 19.30 9.06 -14.50
CA ASP A 188 18.01 8.59 -15.01
C ASP A 188 17.69 7.14 -14.63
N SER A 189 18.71 6.33 -14.34
CA SER A 189 18.58 4.96 -13.85
C SER A 189 18.24 4.82 -12.36
N ALA A 190 18.29 5.90 -11.58
CA ALA A 190 17.90 5.90 -10.16
C ALA A 190 16.40 6.13 -10.03
N GLN A 191 15.59 5.15 -10.43
CA GLN A 191 14.14 5.18 -10.34
C GLN A 191 13.65 4.49 -9.05
N ALA A 192 12.77 5.15 -8.31
CA ALA A 192 12.19 4.61 -7.10
C ALA A 192 11.32 3.37 -7.37
N GLY A 193 10.63 3.32 -8.52
CA GLY A 193 9.88 2.13 -8.96
C GLY A 193 10.75 0.87 -9.13
N ASP A 194 12.04 1.05 -9.38
CA ASP A 194 13.04 -0.03 -9.51
C ASP A 194 13.87 -0.22 -8.22
N ASN A 195 13.48 0.42 -7.12
CA ASN A 195 14.27 0.50 -5.88
C ASN A 195 15.69 1.04 -6.09
N ALA A 196 15.89 1.92 -7.06
CA ALA A 196 17.20 2.42 -7.44
C ALA A 196 17.50 3.82 -6.89
N VAL A 197 18.73 4.02 -6.44
CA VAL A 197 19.18 5.27 -5.82
C VAL A 197 20.57 5.65 -6.34
N GLY A 198 20.69 6.90 -6.78
CA GLY A 198 21.98 7.52 -7.11
C GLY A 198 22.68 7.99 -5.86
N TRP A 199 24.01 7.83 -5.78
CA TRP A 199 24.80 8.35 -4.66
C TRP A 199 26.22 8.77 -5.04
N THR A 200 26.81 9.61 -4.21
CA THR A 200 28.22 10.00 -4.29
C THR A 200 28.73 10.54 -2.94
N GLY A 201 29.97 10.24 -2.59
CA GLY A 201 30.68 10.90 -1.50
C GLY A 201 31.27 12.22 -1.97
N ILE A 202 30.92 13.34 -1.32
CA ILE A 202 31.39 14.69 -1.68
C ILE A 202 32.57 15.16 -0.80
N GLY A 203 33.08 14.27 0.03
CA GLY A 203 34.17 14.48 0.97
C GLY A 203 34.11 13.44 2.08
N ALA A 204 35.11 13.40 2.96
CA ALA A 204 35.16 12.38 4.00
C ALA A 204 33.92 12.38 4.90
N THR A 205 33.34 13.54 5.18
CA THR A 205 32.24 13.74 6.13
C THR A 205 30.90 14.08 5.48
N GLY A 206 30.78 13.96 4.15
CA GLY A 206 29.54 14.29 3.45
C GLY A 206 29.26 13.45 2.21
N TYR A 207 27.97 13.29 1.90
CA TYR A 207 27.49 12.57 0.73
C TYR A 207 26.27 13.26 0.12
N GLU A 208 25.98 12.92 -1.13
CA GLU A 208 24.75 13.26 -1.83
C GLU A 208 24.06 12.00 -2.31
N ILE A 209 22.72 12.02 -2.25
CA ILE A 209 21.89 10.89 -2.64
C ILE A 209 20.61 11.38 -3.31
N GLY A 210 20.07 10.63 -4.26
CA GLY A 210 18.82 11.00 -4.92
C GLY A 210 18.19 9.90 -5.75
N THR A 211 16.89 10.05 -6.01
CA THR A 211 16.08 9.12 -6.82
C THR A 211 14.93 9.87 -7.51
N TRP A 212 14.47 9.33 -8.63
CA TRP A 212 13.30 9.79 -9.36
C TRP A 212 12.06 9.03 -8.88
N SER A 213 10.99 9.76 -8.58
CA SER A 213 9.68 9.15 -8.36
C SER A 213 9.00 8.83 -9.69
N ASP A 214 8.18 7.78 -9.71
CA ASP A 214 7.28 7.45 -10.83
C ASP A 214 6.22 8.55 -11.14
N SER A 215 6.19 9.63 -10.34
CA SER A 215 5.44 10.86 -10.64
C SER A 215 6.18 11.81 -11.59
N GLY A 216 7.48 11.56 -11.84
CA GLY A 216 8.40 12.45 -12.57
C GLY A 216 9.14 13.45 -11.69
N VAL A 217 8.87 13.48 -10.38
CA VAL A 217 9.54 14.37 -9.42
C VAL A 217 10.85 13.75 -8.95
N CYS A 218 11.94 14.51 -8.96
CA CYS A 218 13.19 14.07 -8.33
C CYS A 218 13.24 14.44 -6.85
N PHE A 219 13.79 13.55 -6.03
CA PHE A 219 14.05 13.78 -4.62
C PHE A 219 15.52 13.51 -4.33
N GLY A 220 16.12 14.33 -3.50
CA GLY A 220 17.49 14.09 -3.06
C GLY A 220 17.83 14.73 -1.73
N VAL A 221 18.91 14.26 -1.13
CA VAL A 221 19.43 14.73 0.14
C VAL A 221 20.93 14.93 0.00
N LYS A 222 21.41 16.08 0.46
CA LYS A 222 22.83 16.31 0.74
C LYS A 222 23.02 16.24 2.24
N VAL A 223 24.02 15.49 2.68
CA VAL A 223 24.40 15.34 4.08
C VAL A 223 25.82 15.84 4.25
N ASP A 224 26.00 16.74 5.21
CA ASP A 224 27.31 17.23 5.64
C ASP A 224 27.38 17.16 7.17
N ARG A 225 28.21 16.24 7.70
CA ARG A 225 28.39 16.06 9.15
C ARG A 225 29.19 17.17 9.81
N THR A 226 29.93 17.94 9.02
CA THR A 226 30.79 19.03 9.49
C THR A 226 30.15 20.41 9.33
N GLY A 227 29.09 20.50 8.53
CA GLY A 227 28.40 21.75 8.18
C GLY A 227 26.91 21.74 8.53
N ASP A 228 26.07 22.11 7.55
CA ASP A 228 24.65 22.44 7.70
C ASP A 228 23.72 21.23 8.00
N GLY A 229 24.27 20.04 8.19
CA GLY A 229 23.49 18.82 8.43
C GLY A 229 22.82 18.31 7.16
N TYR A 230 21.48 18.29 7.15
CA TYR A 230 20.69 17.74 6.04
C TYR A 230 20.09 18.86 5.18
N THR A 231 20.38 18.84 3.87
CA THR A 231 19.72 19.69 2.88
C THR A 231 18.88 18.83 1.95
N TYR A 232 17.57 19.08 1.91
CA TYR A 232 16.62 18.31 1.11
C TYR A 232 16.30 19.03 -0.20
N TYR A 233 16.21 18.26 -1.28
CA TYR A 233 15.92 18.74 -2.62
C TYR A 233 14.64 18.10 -3.17
N ARG A 234 13.91 18.89 -3.95
CA ARG A 234 12.80 18.45 -4.80
C ARG A 234 12.93 19.16 -6.14
N ASP A 235 13.01 18.41 -7.23
CA ASP A 235 13.19 18.94 -8.58
C ASP A 235 14.39 19.92 -8.68
N GLY A 236 15.49 19.57 -8.02
CA GLY A 236 16.70 20.38 -7.96
C GLY A 236 16.63 21.62 -7.04
N VAL A 237 15.49 21.89 -6.40
CA VAL A 237 15.27 23.04 -5.52
C VAL A 237 15.28 22.63 -4.05
N ILE A 238 15.92 23.43 -3.20
CA ILE A 238 15.93 23.21 -1.75
C ILE A 238 14.51 23.36 -1.19
N THR A 239 14.05 22.38 -0.43
CA THR A 239 12.71 22.37 0.18
C THR A 239 12.75 21.76 1.58
N ALA A 240 11.71 22.03 2.40
CA ALA A 240 11.40 21.19 3.55
C ALA A 240 10.66 19.92 3.08
N TRP A 241 10.85 18.80 3.80
CA TRP A 241 10.24 17.51 3.47
C TRP A 241 9.16 17.05 4.44
#